data_AF-A0A9D9H814-F1
#
_entry.id   AF-A0A9D9H814-F1
#
_cell.length_a   1.000
_cell.length_b   1.000
_cell.length_c   1.000
_cell.angle_alpha   90.00
_cell.angle_beta   90.00
_cell.angle_gamma   90.00
#
_symmetry.space_group_name_H-M   'P 1'
#
loop_
_entity.id
_entity.type
_entity.pdbx_description
1 polymer ?
#
loop_
_entity_poly.entity_id
_entity_poly.type
_entity_poly.pdbx_seq_one_letter_code
_entity_poly.pdbx_strand_id
1 'polypeptide(L)'
;MRKTFTRLLVSVFALGTSLSVAAEDFTADGISYNITSPDEYTVEVSEGSYAGAVTIPAQVTYDSKTYSVTGIGEYAFFYANIFAIDLPNSIETIGDNAFYACPELITVTLPENLVSIGSNAFGRCFNLESITLPAALTTIAGMAFDYCSSLTKIYSFAMTPPNCTSTSFSRVNMESCTLYIPEGAKEAYNISPWNEFGEIIETDFAGTEEIASDTQVETLIYGTSGKIIIENAAAGTAVTVYTANGSIFYNGITAEANTEISAPNGIYIVKCGNQTQKVIL
;
A
#
# COMPACT_ATOMS: atom_id res chain seq x y z
N MET A 1 20.56 38.45 34.86
CA MET A 1 21.49 38.58 33.71
C MET A 1 20.80 38.08 32.46
N ARG A 2 20.17 38.98 31.71
CA ARG A 2 19.62 38.73 30.36
C ARG A 2 20.74 39.07 29.37
N LYS A 3 21.15 38.14 28.51
CA LYS A 3 22.04 38.44 27.38
C LYS A 3 21.19 38.58 26.12
N THR A 4 20.95 39.83 25.76
CA THR A 4 20.51 40.28 24.44
C THR A 4 21.63 39.98 23.43
N PHE A 5 21.30 39.30 22.33
CA PHE A 5 22.16 39.24 21.15
C PHE A 5 21.48 40.02 20.02
N THR A 6 21.98 41.24 19.82
CA THR A 6 21.76 42.06 18.63
C THR A 6 22.46 41.37 17.45
N ARG A 7 21.73 41.05 16.38
CA ARG A 7 22.34 40.63 15.11
C ARG A 7 22.07 41.68 14.03
N LEU A 8 23.19 42.04 13.41
CA LEU A 8 23.43 43.06 12.39
C LEU A 8 22.62 42.77 11.12
N LEU A 9 21.83 43.74 10.65
CA LEU A 9 21.21 43.71 9.31
C LEU A 9 22.29 44.02 8.27
N VAL A 10 22.75 43.01 7.53
CA VAL A 10 23.49 43.21 6.28
C VAL A 10 22.47 43.12 5.15
N SER A 11 22.17 44.26 4.54
CA SER A 11 21.36 44.37 3.34
C SER A 11 22.12 43.77 2.15
N VAL A 12 21.74 42.57 1.73
CA VAL A 12 22.18 41.97 0.46
C VAL A 12 21.00 42.01 -0.51
N PHE A 13 21.21 42.69 -1.63
CA PHE A 13 20.35 42.66 -2.80
C PHE A 13 20.35 41.22 -3.34
N ALA A 14 19.28 40.46 -3.10
CA ALA A 14 19.08 39.15 -3.72
C ALA A 14 18.15 39.32 -4.93
N LEU A 15 18.72 39.16 -6.13
CA LEU A 15 17.97 38.84 -7.35
C LEU A 15 17.15 37.58 -7.08
N GLY A 16 15.87 37.62 -7.43
CA GLY A 16 14.91 36.54 -7.22
C GLY A 16 15.42 35.22 -7.76
N THR A 17 15.92 34.39 -6.86
CA THR A 17 15.90 32.95 -7.00
C THR A 17 14.84 32.52 -6.00
N SER A 18 13.79 31.85 -6.48
CA SER A 18 12.88 31.13 -5.60
C SER A 18 13.74 30.13 -4.83
N LEU A 19 14.04 30.44 -3.57
CA LEU A 19 14.42 29.41 -2.63
C LEU A 19 13.25 28.42 -2.62
N SER A 20 13.48 27.25 -3.22
CA SER A 20 12.77 26.04 -2.79
C SER A 20 12.96 26.00 -1.28
N VAL A 21 11.88 26.26 -0.53
CA VAL A 21 11.86 25.98 0.90
C VAL A 21 12.08 24.47 0.96
N ALA A 22 13.28 24.06 1.34
CA ALA A 22 13.54 22.67 1.63
C ALA A 22 12.49 22.21 2.63
N ALA A 23 11.78 21.12 2.31
CA ALA A 23 10.98 20.41 3.28
C ALA A 23 11.86 20.21 4.53
N GLU A 24 11.35 20.60 5.70
CA GLU A 24 12.06 20.24 6.93
C GLU A 24 11.89 18.74 7.11
N ASP A 25 12.97 18.00 6.94
CA ASP A 25 13.01 16.57 7.21
C ASP A 25 12.90 16.37 8.72
N PHE A 26 11.95 15.56 9.17
CA PHE A 26 11.88 15.13 10.57
C PHE A 26 11.71 13.63 10.67
N THR A 27 12.02 13.08 11.84
CA THR A 27 11.80 11.66 12.14
C THR A 27 10.84 11.51 13.29
N ALA A 28 9.96 10.52 13.21
CA ALA A 28 9.07 10.11 14.29
C ALA A 28 8.92 8.59 14.24
N ASP A 29 9.02 7.93 15.40
CA ASP A 29 8.88 6.48 15.54
C ASP A 29 9.72 5.64 14.56
N GLY A 30 10.91 6.14 14.20
CA GLY A 30 11.84 5.48 13.29
C GLY A 30 11.53 5.67 11.80
N ILE A 31 10.55 6.51 11.46
CA ILE A 31 10.18 6.87 10.08
C ILE A 31 10.62 8.31 9.79
N SER A 32 11.26 8.51 8.63
CA SER A 32 11.63 9.83 8.11
C SER A 32 10.48 10.41 7.29
N TYR A 33 10.26 11.71 7.41
CA TYR A 33 9.20 12.44 6.72
C TYR A 33 9.71 13.73 6.10
N ASN A 34 9.18 14.07 4.93
CA ASN A 34 9.32 15.38 4.32
C ASN A 34 7.98 16.13 4.44
N ILE A 35 8.01 17.38 4.90
CA ILE A 35 6.81 18.25 4.87
C ILE A 35 6.50 18.64 3.42
N THR A 36 5.37 18.15 2.90
CA THR A 36 4.88 18.47 1.55
C THR A 36 4.08 19.77 1.54
N SER A 37 3.37 20.10 2.62
CA SER A 37 2.66 21.37 2.78
C SER A 37 2.64 21.82 4.25
N PRO A 38 3.39 22.87 4.63
CA PRO A 38 3.35 23.40 6.00
C PRO A 38 2.00 24.02 6.39
N ASP A 39 1.26 24.56 5.41
CA ASP A 39 -0.02 25.25 5.63
C ASP A 39 -1.20 24.27 5.69
N GLU A 40 -1.14 23.17 4.92
CA GLU A 40 -2.17 22.13 4.90
C GLU A 40 -1.84 20.98 5.88
N TYR A 41 -0.69 21.04 6.53
CA TYR A 41 -0.17 20.01 7.42
C TYR A 41 -0.12 18.63 6.76
N THR A 42 0.55 18.53 5.61
CA THR A 42 0.79 17.25 4.93
C THR A 42 2.27 16.91 4.89
N VAL A 43 2.55 15.61 4.96
CA VAL A 43 3.89 15.02 4.83
C VAL A 43 3.86 13.80 3.93
N GLU A 44 5.02 13.44 3.42
CA GLU A 44 5.28 12.14 2.79
C GLU A 44 6.39 11.40 3.55
N VAL A 45 6.37 10.07 3.51
CA VAL A 45 7.49 9.26 4.01
C VAL A 45 8.70 9.50 3.10
N SER A 46 9.87 9.76 3.68
CA SER A 46 11.10 10.01 2.94
C SER A 46 12.15 8.92 3.16
N GLU A 47 13.27 9.04 2.46
CA GLU A 47 14.34 8.05 2.44
C GLU A 47 14.79 7.69 3.86
N GLY A 48 14.83 6.39 4.13
CA GLY A 48 15.25 5.85 5.41
C GLY A 48 15.82 4.44 5.30
N SER A 49 16.52 4.00 6.34
CA SER A 49 17.05 2.63 6.43
C SER A 49 16.00 1.70 7.04
N TYR A 50 14.94 1.42 6.27
CA TYR A 50 13.82 0.58 6.70
C TYR A 50 14.10 -0.92 6.51
N ALA A 51 13.64 -1.75 7.44
CA ALA A 51 13.76 -3.20 7.37
C ALA A 51 12.67 -3.91 8.19
N GLY A 52 12.38 -5.17 7.85
CA GLY A 52 11.40 -5.99 8.55
C GLY A 52 9.96 -5.67 8.16
N ALA A 53 9.05 -5.71 9.12
CA ALA A 53 7.69 -5.22 8.96
C ALA A 53 7.63 -3.73 9.33
N VAL A 54 7.04 -2.91 8.46
CA VAL A 54 6.92 -1.46 8.68
C VAL A 54 5.46 -1.05 8.63
N THR A 55 5.00 -0.27 9.61
CA THR A 55 3.67 0.33 9.63
C THR A 55 3.81 1.84 9.50
N ILE A 56 3.23 2.42 8.45
CA ILE A 56 3.17 3.86 8.28
C ILE A 56 1.92 4.40 9.00
N PRO A 57 2.04 5.35 9.92
CA PRO A 57 0.87 5.93 10.57
C PRO A 57 0.15 6.90 9.61
N ALA A 58 -1.18 6.99 9.70
CA ALA A 58 -1.96 7.94 8.91
C ALA A 58 -1.66 9.41 9.26
N GLN A 59 -1.19 9.67 10.49
CA GLN A 59 -0.85 10.98 10.99
C GLN A 59 0.40 10.93 11.86
N VAL A 60 1.15 12.02 11.88
CA VAL A 60 2.37 12.16 12.69
C VAL A 60 2.44 13.54 13.33
N THR A 61 2.91 13.64 14.58
CA THR A 61 3.06 14.91 15.28
C THR A 61 4.50 15.40 15.24
N TYR A 62 4.72 16.63 14.77
CA TYR A 62 6.02 17.32 14.79
C TYR A 62 5.80 18.79 15.18
N ASP A 63 6.65 19.32 16.07
CA ASP A 63 6.56 20.69 16.60
C ASP A 63 5.15 21.12 17.04
N SER A 64 4.47 20.27 17.83
CA SER A 64 3.09 20.48 18.32
C SER A 64 2.01 20.60 17.23
N LYS A 65 2.33 20.26 15.99
CA LYS A 65 1.41 20.20 14.84
C LYS A 65 1.22 18.74 14.43
N THR A 66 0.02 18.41 13.97
CA THR A 66 -0.30 17.07 13.46
C THR A 66 -0.38 17.14 11.94
N TYR A 67 0.42 16.31 11.28
CA TYR A 67 0.49 16.20 9.83
C TYR A 67 -0.18 14.92 9.36
N SER A 68 -0.96 15.00 8.29
CA SER A 68 -1.47 13.82 7.58
C SER A 68 -0.37 13.25 6.68
N VAL A 69 -0.17 11.93 6.72
CA VAL A 69 0.78 11.24 5.83
C VAL A 69 0.06 10.92 4.52
N THR A 70 0.37 11.67 3.47
CA THR A 70 -0.36 11.64 2.20
C THR A 70 0.42 10.99 1.06
N GLY A 71 1.68 10.62 1.27
CA GLY A 71 2.51 10.04 0.22
C GLY A 71 3.63 9.15 0.74
N ILE A 72 4.09 8.27 -0.14
CA ILE A 72 5.42 7.66 -0.04
C ILE A 72 6.31 8.39 -1.04
N GLY A 73 7.29 9.14 -0.55
CA GLY A 73 8.15 10.00 -1.36
C GLY A 73 9.11 9.23 -2.26
N GLU A 74 9.79 9.98 -3.13
CA GLU A 74 10.84 9.45 -3.99
C GLU A 74 11.92 8.75 -3.16
N TYR A 75 12.32 7.54 -3.57
CA TYR A 75 13.33 6.71 -2.88
C TYR A 75 13.05 6.33 -1.43
N ALA A 76 11.85 6.54 -0.88
CA ALA A 76 11.56 6.33 0.54
C ALA A 76 12.08 4.99 1.10
N PHE A 77 11.83 3.90 0.39
CA PHE A 77 12.24 2.52 0.70
C PHE A 77 13.24 1.97 -0.32
N PHE A 78 14.08 2.82 -0.92
CA PHE A 78 15.06 2.39 -1.91
C PHE A 78 16.03 1.33 -1.34
N TYR A 79 16.06 0.13 -1.93
CA TYR A 79 16.80 -1.04 -1.41
C TYR A 79 16.43 -1.48 0.02
N ALA A 80 15.22 -1.17 0.50
CA ALA A 80 14.82 -1.55 1.85
C ALA A 80 14.64 -3.08 1.98
N ASN A 81 15.06 -3.62 3.12
CA ASN A 81 14.89 -5.05 3.45
C ASN A 81 13.56 -5.28 4.17
N ILE A 82 12.46 -4.77 3.59
CA ILE A 82 11.11 -4.94 4.13
C ILE A 82 10.46 -6.20 3.57
N PHE A 83 9.83 -6.98 4.43
CA PHE A 83 9.02 -8.14 4.01
C PHE A 83 7.52 -7.88 4.09
N ALA A 84 7.11 -6.88 4.87
CA ALA A 84 5.73 -6.44 5.00
C ALA A 84 5.69 -4.91 5.17
N ILE A 85 4.73 -4.27 4.53
CA ILE A 85 4.44 -2.86 4.74
C ILE A 85 2.94 -2.65 4.87
N ASP A 86 2.56 -1.92 5.91
CA ASP A 86 1.20 -1.45 6.15
C ASP A 86 1.13 0.04 5.84
N LEU A 87 0.26 0.39 4.89
CA LEU A 87 0.13 1.73 4.33
C LEU A 87 -1.27 2.28 4.64
N PRO A 88 -1.39 3.47 5.26
CA PRO A 88 -2.67 4.02 5.63
C PRO A 88 -3.42 4.54 4.40
N ASN A 89 -4.76 4.49 4.46
CA ASN A 89 -5.65 4.99 3.41
C ASN A 89 -5.56 6.51 3.18
N SER A 90 -4.83 7.27 4.00
CA SER A 90 -4.52 8.68 3.74
C SER A 90 -3.51 8.89 2.62
N ILE A 91 -2.78 7.86 2.19
CA ILE A 91 -1.80 7.95 1.11
C ILE A 91 -2.50 8.03 -0.25
N GLU A 92 -2.16 9.07 -1.00
CA GLU A 92 -2.68 9.34 -2.35
C GLU A 92 -1.63 9.09 -3.43
N THR A 93 -0.33 9.13 -3.09
CA THR A 93 0.76 8.98 -4.06
C THR A 93 1.87 8.04 -3.57
N ILE A 94 2.42 7.27 -4.51
CA ILE A 94 3.70 6.56 -4.33
C ILE A 94 4.66 7.10 -5.37
N GLY A 95 5.75 7.70 -4.90
CA GLY A 95 6.75 8.40 -5.71
C GLY A 95 7.65 7.49 -6.53
N ASP A 96 8.48 8.13 -7.36
CA ASP A 96 9.42 7.43 -8.21
C ASP A 96 10.43 6.63 -7.37
N ASN A 97 10.72 5.40 -7.79
CA ASN A 97 11.63 4.47 -7.12
C ASN A 97 11.32 4.20 -5.63
N ALA A 98 10.12 4.52 -5.13
CA ALA A 98 9.77 4.47 -3.71
C ALA A 98 10.13 3.13 -3.04
N PHE A 99 9.84 2.00 -3.68
CA PHE A 99 10.15 0.63 -3.24
C PHE A 99 11.13 -0.07 -4.19
N TYR A 100 11.93 0.68 -4.95
CA TYR A 100 12.81 0.07 -5.92
C TYR A 100 13.80 -0.88 -5.25
N ALA A 101 13.90 -2.09 -5.79
CA ALA A 101 14.74 -3.16 -5.34
C ALA A 101 14.54 -3.52 -3.86
N CYS A 102 13.30 -3.65 -3.39
CA CYS A 102 12.94 -4.29 -2.12
C CYS A 102 12.83 -5.82 -2.33
N PRO A 103 13.88 -6.62 -2.08
CA PRO A 103 13.91 -8.02 -2.52
C PRO A 103 13.03 -8.93 -1.66
N GLU A 104 12.77 -8.57 -0.41
CA GLU A 104 11.99 -9.41 0.53
C GLU A 104 10.47 -9.13 0.45
N LEU A 105 10.04 -8.15 -0.35
CA LEU A 105 8.65 -7.74 -0.44
C LEU A 105 7.85 -8.73 -1.30
N ILE A 106 7.01 -9.53 -0.66
CA ILE A 106 6.23 -10.61 -1.32
C ILE A 106 4.85 -10.11 -1.75
N THR A 107 4.22 -9.27 -0.94
CA THR A 107 2.87 -8.74 -1.16
C THR A 107 2.79 -7.29 -0.71
N VAL A 108 1.98 -6.48 -1.39
CA VAL A 108 1.64 -5.12 -0.97
C VAL A 108 0.15 -4.89 -1.16
N THR A 109 -0.52 -4.44 -0.09
CA THR A 109 -1.84 -3.84 -0.18
C THR A 109 -1.65 -2.35 -0.39
N LEU A 110 -2.13 -1.83 -1.52
CA LEU A 110 -2.07 -0.40 -1.79
C LEU A 110 -3.26 0.33 -1.12
N PRO A 111 -3.05 1.56 -0.62
CA PRO A 111 -4.08 2.39 0.01
C PRO A 111 -5.31 2.58 -0.88
N GLU A 112 -6.52 2.58 -0.33
CA GLU A 112 -7.76 2.73 -1.12
C GLU A 112 -7.85 4.04 -1.89
N ASN A 113 -7.32 5.13 -1.33
CA ASN A 113 -7.31 6.46 -1.93
C ASN A 113 -6.08 6.70 -2.84
N LEU A 114 -5.25 5.68 -3.08
CA LEU A 114 -4.06 5.85 -3.92
C LEU A 114 -4.47 6.20 -5.35
N VAL A 115 -4.01 7.37 -5.81
CA VAL A 115 -4.33 7.93 -7.13
C VAL A 115 -3.26 7.61 -8.17
N SER A 116 -1.99 7.56 -7.76
CA SER A 116 -0.86 7.38 -8.68
C SER A 116 0.30 6.56 -8.13
N ILE A 117 0.94 5.81 -9.03
CA ILE A 117 2.19 5.06 -8.79
C ILE A 117 3.27 5.59 -9.74
N GLY A 118 4.40 6.02 -9.16
CA GLY A 118 5.54 6.61 -9.84
C GLY A 118 6.38 5.63 -10.65
N SER A 119 7.31 6.19 -11.42
CA SER A 119 8.21 5.45 -12.29
C SER A 119 9.13 4.56 -11.46
N ASN A 120 9.28 3.30 -11.84
CA ASN A 120 10.10 2.32 -11.09
C ASN A 120 9.68 2.13 -9.61
N ALA A 121 8.48 2.57 -9.20
CA ALA A 121 8.07 2.56 -7.79
C ALA A 121 8.26 1.20 -7.11
N PHE A 122 7.93 0.10 -7.77
CA PHE A 122 8.16 -1.27 -7.32
C PHE A 122 9.16 -2.03 -8.20
N GLY A 123 9.96 -1.31 -8.99
CA GLY A 123 10.92 -1.93 -9.91
C GLY A 123 11.90 -2.83 -9.15
N ARG A 124 12.19 -4.03 -9.67
CA ARG A 124 13.06 -5.05 -9.07
C ARG A 124 12.61 -5.60 -7.71
N CYS A 125 11.31 -5.52 -7.39
CA CYS A 125 10.74 -6.33 -6.30
C CYS A 125 10.57 -7.78 -6.79
N PHE A 126 11.68 -8.53 -6.87
CA PHE A 126 11.72 -9.84 -7.55
C PHE A 126 10.80 -10.89 -6.93
N ASN A 127 10.51 -10.80 -5.63
CA ASN A 127 9.65 -11.72 -4.89
C ASN A 127 8.19 -11.26 -4.80
N LEU A 128 7.82 -10.12 -5.38
CA LEU A 128 6.43 -9.64 -5.38
C LEU A 128 5.56 -10.60 -6.19
N GLU A 129 4.77 -11.43 -5.50
CA GLU A 129 3.96 -12.49 -6.12
C GLU A 129 2.59 -11.99 -6.58
N SER A 130 2.03 -11.05 -5.82
CA SER A 130 0.73 -10.46 -6.10
C SER A 130 0.64 -9.00 -5.69
N ILE A 131 -0.23 -8.26 -6.36
CA ILE A 131 -0.56 -6.88 -5.99
C ILE A 131 -2.05 -6.62 -6.10
N THR A 132 -2.55 -5.82 -5.16
CA THR A 132 -3.91 -5.26 -5.20
C THR A 132 -3.83 -3.81 -5.65
N LEU A 133 -4.53 -3.47 -6.74
CA LEU A 133 -4.69 -2.12 -7.25
C LEU A 133 -6.07 -1.57 -6.81
N PRO A 134 -6.11 -0.44 -6.10
CA PRO A 134 -7.33 0.11 -5.54
C PRO A 134 -8.21 0.74 -6.64
N ALA A 135 -9.50 0.89 -6.36
CA ALA A 135 -10.47 1.40 -7.33
C ALA A 135 -10.20 2.86 -7.74
N ALA A 136 -9.58 3.66 -6.86
CA ALA A 136 -9.25 5.06 -7.11
C ALA A 136 -7.98 5.24 -7.97
N LEU A 137 -7.21 4.19 -8.21
CA LEU A 137 -5.94 4.29 -8.94
C LEU A 137 -6.19 4.71 -10.39
N THR A 138 -5.61 5.83 -10.79
CA THR A 138 -5.80 6.40 -12.13
C THR A 138 -4.58 6.23 -13.03
N THR A 139 -3.38 6.15 -12.45
CA THR A 139 -2.12 6.21 -13.21
C THR A 139 -1.07 5.27 -12.63
N ILE A 140 -0.44 4.48 -13.51
CA ILE A 140 0.75 3.68 -13.23
C ILE A 140 1.83 4.10 -14.23
N ALA A 141 2.89 4.72 -13.74
CA ALA A 141 3.97 5.23 -14.59
C ALA A 141 4.80 4.10 -15.23
N GLY A 142 5.70 4.48 -16.13
CA GLY A 142 6.58 3.54 -16.84
C GLY A 142 7.51 2.81 -15.87
N MET A 143 7.75 1.52 -16.13
CA MET A 143 8.61 0.65 -15.32
C MET A 143 8.19 0.50 -13.85
N ALA A 144 6.97 0.93 -13.45
CA ALA A 144 6.50 0.84 -12.07
C ALA A 144 6.69 -0.55 -11.45
N PHE A 145 6.49 -1.62 -12.22
CA PHE A 145 6.70 -3.02 -11.82
C PHE A 145 7.79 -3.71 -12.65
N ASP A 146 8.79 -2.97 -13.14
CA ASP A 146 9.87 -3.54 -13.96
C ASP A 146 10.59 -4.65 -13.18
N TYR A 147 10.87 -5.80 -13.81
CA TYR A 147 11.53 -6.95 -13.16
C TYR A 147 10.79 -7.57 -11.94
N CYS A 148 9.49 -7.32 -11.75
CA CYS A 148 8.69 -8.10 -10.79
C CYS A 148 8.40 -9.51 -11.34
N SER A 149 9.44 -10.34 -11.49
CA SER A 149 9.38 -11.61 -12.22
C SER A 149 8.52 -12.70 -11.57
N SER A 150 8.24 -12.58 -10.26
CA SER A 150 7.35 -13.50 -9.54
C SER A 150 5.89 -13.07 -9.56
N LEU A 151 5.57 -11.91 -10.15
CA LEU A 151 4.21 -11.39 -10.18
C LEU A 151 3.35 -12.26 -11.09
N THR A 152 2.46 -13.05 -10.47
CA THR A 152 1.58 -14.00 -11.15
C THR A 152 0.11 -13.66 -10.99
N LYS A 153 -0.23 -12.71 -10.09
CA LYS A 153 -1.61 -12.29 -9.85
C LYS A 153 -1.70 -10.79 -9.68
N ILE A 154 -2.63 -10.16 -10.38
CA ILE A 154 -3.03 -8.76 -10.17
C ILE A 154 -4.51 -8.74 -9.86
N TYR A 155 -4.88 -8.09 -8.77
CA TYR A 155 -6.27 -7.81 -8.43
C TYR A 155 -6.50 -6.33 -8.67
N SER A 156 -7.42 -5.99 -9.57
CA SER A 156 -7.79 -4.59 -9.82
C SER A 156 -9.23 -4.38 -9.43
N PHE A 157 -9.49 -3.37 -8.58
CA PHE A 157 -10.84 -3.03 -8.13
C PHE A 157 -11.50 -1.93 -8.96
N ALA A 158 -10.82 -1.41 -9.98
CA ALA A 158 -11.36 -0.35 -10.82
C ALA A 158 -12.26 -0.92 -11.93
N MET A 159 -13.41 -0.29 -12.17
CA MET A 159 -14.27 -0.64 -13.32
C MET A 159 -13.62 -0.25 -14.66
N THR A 160 -12.70 0.70 -14.62
CA THR A 160 -11.90 1.16 -15.77
C THR A 160 -10.43 1.02 -15.38
N PRO A 161 -9.59 0.40 -16.21
CA PRO A 161 -8.19 0.23 -15.85
C PRO A 161 -7.45 1.57 -15.66
N PRO A 162 -6.48 1.65 -14.74
CA PRO A 162 -5.60 2.81 -14.67
C PRO A 162 -4.78 2.98 -15.96
N ASN A 163 -4.49 4.23 -16.29
CA ASN A 163 -3.63 4.57 -17.42
C ASN A 163 -2.21 4.06 -17.15
N CYS A 164 -1.71 3.23 -18.04
CA CYS A 164 -0.35 2.71 -17.98
C CYS A 164 0.15 2.40 -19.40
N THR A 165 1.42 1.99 -19.51
CA THR A 165 2.00 1.56 -20.79
C THR A 165 2.59 0.16 -20.65
N SER A 166 2.92 -0.51 -21.75
CA SER A 166 3.55 -1.83 -21.68
C SER A 166 4.88 -1.84 -20.90
N THR A 167 5.56 -0.70 -20.77
CA THR A 167 6.77 -0.60 -19.95
C THR A 167 6.47 -0.62 -18.45
N SER A 168 5.25 -0.28 -18.02
CA SER A 168 4.82 -0.31 -16.60
C SER A 168 4.98 -1.70 -15.98
N PHE A 169 4.80 -2.76 -16.78
CA PHE A 169 4.97 -4.17 -16.40
C PHE A 169 6.14 -4.83 -17.16
N SER A 170 7.16 -4.05 -17.53
CA SER A 170 8.34 -4.57 -18.21
C SER A 170 8.94 -5.77 -17.47
N ARG A 171 9.19 -6.88 -18.19
CA ARG A 171 9.78 -8.11 -17.63
C ARG A 171 8.96 -8.81 -16.55
N VAL A 172 7.69 -8.42 -16.38
CA VAL A 172 6.68 -9.31 -15.81
C VAL A 172 6.28 -10.31 -16.89
N ASN A 173 6.11 -11.58 -16.52
CA ASN A 173 5.54 -12.57 -17.45
C ASN A 173 4.02 -12.40 -17.52
N MET A 174 3.57 -11.42 -18.31
CA MET A 174 2.14 -11.09 -18.44
C MET A 174 1.30 -12.28 -18.93
N GLU A 175 1.85 -13.13 -19.80
CA GLU A 175 1.17 -14.33 -20.31
C GLU A 175 0.84 -15.36 -19.21
N SER A 176 1.65 -15.44 -18.14
CA SER A 176 1.38 -16.32 -16.99
C SER A 176 0.72 -15.61 -15.81
N CYS A 177 0.50 -14.30 -15.91
CA CYS A 177 -0.07 -13.50 -14.84
C CYS A 177 -1.59 -13.41 -15.01
N THR A 178 -2.33 -13.85 -14.00
CA THR A 178 -3.80 -13.76 -13.98
C THR A 178 -4.22 -12.38 -13.47
N LEU A 179 -5.06 -11.71 -14.25
CA LEU A 179 -5.66 -10.43 -13.92
C LEU A 179 -7.11 -10.63 -13.48
N TYR A 180 -7.38 -10.34 -12.21
CA TYR A 180 -8.73 -10.35 -11.63
C TYR A 180 -9.30 -8.94 -11.69
N ILE A 181 -10.47 -8.78 -12.32
CA ILE A 181 -11.14 -7.49 -12.53
C ILE A 181 -12.59 -7.56 -12.02
N PRO A 182 -13.26 -6.42 -11.79
CA PRO A 182 -14.65 -6.44 -11.33
C PRO A 182 -15.57 -7.04 -12.39
N GLU A 183 -16.66 -7.67 -11.94
CA GLU A 183 -17.72 -8.13 -12.84
C GLU A 183 -18.26 -6.99 -13.70
N GLY A 184 -18.32 -7.19 -15.03
CA GLY A 184 -18.75 -6.19 -16.00
C GLY A 184 -17.63 -5.28 -16.52
N ALA A 185 -16.39 -5.40 -16.02
CA ALA A 185 -15.27 -4.55 -16.43
C ALA A 185 -14.51 -5.05 -17.67
N LYS A 186 -14.80 -6.27 -18.17
CA LYS A 186 -13.99 -6.93 -19.21
C LYS A 186 -13.83 -6.13 -20.51
N GLU A 187 -14.87 -5.38 -20.91
CA GLU A 187 -14.79 -4.50 -22.09
C GLU A 187 -13.80 -3.35 -21.87
N ALA A 188 -13.80 -2.72 -20.70
CA ALA A 188 -12.90 -1.61 -20.37
C ALA A 188 -11.43 -2.05 -20.29
N TYR A 189 -11.18 -3.28 -19.86
CA TYR A 189 -9.84 -3.87 -19.79
C TYR A 189 -9.34 -4.43 -21.13
N ASN A 190 -10.15 -4.39 -22.20
CA ASN A 190 -9.72 -4.80 -23.54
C ASN A 190 -8.87 -3.71 -24.25
N ILE A 191 -7.83 -3.25 -23.57
CA ILE A 191 -6.90 -2.22 -24.04
C ILE A 191 -5.47 -2.58 -23.61
N SER A 192 -4.47 -2.28 -24.42
CA SER A 192 -3.07 -2.51 -24.06
C SER A 192 -2.62 -1.58 -22.91
N PRO A 193 -1.82 -2.07 -21.95
CA PRO A 193 -1.29 -3.43 -21.84
C PRO A 193 -2.21 -4.41 -21.09
N TRP A 194 -3.36 -3.96 -20.56
CA TRP A 194 -4.25 -4.78 -19.74
C TRP A 194 -4.78 -6.03 -20.45
N ASN A 195 -4.98 -5.96 -21.77
CA ASN A 195 -5.38 -7.10 -22.58
C ASN A 195 -4.23 -8.04 -22.97
N GLU A 196 -3.00 -7.76 -22.53
CA GLU A 196 -1.81 -8.59 -22.76
C GLU A 196 -1.57 -9.58 -21.60
N PHE A 197 -2.32 -9.48 -20.51
CA PHE A 197 -2.30 -10.45 -19.42
C PHE A 197 -2.97 -11.77 -19.85
N GLY A 198 -2.42 -12.90 -19.38
CA GLY A 198 -2.77 -14.23 -19.86
C GLY A 198 -4.22 -14.62 -19.62
N GLU A 199 -4.61 -14.72 -18.35
CA GLU A 199 -5.99 -15.01 -17.97
C GLU A 199 -6.62 -13.77 -17.32
N ILE A 200 -7.77 -13.34 -17.84
CA ILE A 200 -8.54 -12.21 -17.30
C ILE A 200 -9.87 -12.73 -16.76
N ILE A 201 -10.02 -12.67 -15.43
CA ILE A 201 -11.15 -13.23 -14.69
C ILE A 201 -11.99 -12.10 -14.10
N GLU A 202 -13.25 -12.03 -14.54
CA GLU A 202 -14.25 -11.20 -13.86
C GLU A 202 -14.62 -11.83 -12.52
N THR A 203 -14.55 -11.04 -11.47
CA THR A 203 -14.72 -11.47 -10.08
C THR A 203 -15.70 -10.55 -9.38
N ASP A 204 -16.64 -11.13 -8.63
CA ASP A 204 -17.48 -10.37 -7.71
C ASP A 204 -16.65 -9.96 -6.49
N PHE A 205 -16.32 -8.67 -6.44
CA PHE A 205 -15.59 -8.04 -5.34
C PHE A 205 -16.52 -7.39 -4.31
N ALA A 206 -17.83 -7.69 -4.31
CA ALA A 206 -18.75 -7.13 -3.33
C ALA A 206 -18.31 -7.46 -1.89
N GLY A 207 -18.15 -6.42 -1.06
CA GLY A 207 -17.72 -6.56 0.33
C GLY A 207 -16.23 -6.84 0.52
N THR A 208 -15.39 -6.63 -0.51
CA THR A 208 -13.92 -6.68 -0.41
C THR A 208 -13.25 -5.31 -0.22
N GLU A 209 -14.04 -4.23 -0.12
CA GLU A 209 -13.61 -2.91 0.36
C GLU A 209 -13.25 -3.04 1.85
N GLU A 210 -12.15 -2.41 2.28
CA GLU A 210 -11.68 -2.52 3.66
C GLU A 210 -12.69 -1.87 4.62
N ILE A 211 -13.07 -2.60 5.68
CA ILE A 211 -13.79 -1.99 6.79
C ILE A 211 -12.75 -1.21 7.59
N ALA A 212 -12.88 0.12 7.61
CA ALA A 212 -12.02 1.00 8.39
C ALA A 212 -11.88 0.47 9.84
N SER A 213 -10.64 0.28 10.28
CA SER A 213 -10.34 -0.15 11.65
C SER A 213 -10.83 0.89 12.66
N ASP A 214 -11.83 0.53 13.46
CA ASP A 214 -12.36 1.36 14.55
C ASP A 214 -11.48 1.15 15.79
N THR A 215 -11.10 2.23 16.45
CA THR A 215 -9.93 2.25 17.35
C THR A 215 -10.24 1.77 18.78
N GLN A 216 -10.97 0.66 18.95
CA GLN A 216 -11.35 0.12 20.28
C GLN A 216 -11.23 -1.41 20.33
N VAL A 217 -10.07 -1.91 20.79
CA VAL A 217 -9.74 -3.34 21.05
C VAL A 217 -10.44 -4.29 20.06
N GLU A 218 -10.11 -4.13 18.79
CA GLU A 218 -10.74 -4.92 17.74
C GLU A 218 -10.16 -6.33 17.68
N THR A 219 -11.02 -7.29 17.36
CA THR A 219 -10.56 -8.58 16.86
C THR A 219 -9.61 -8.33 15.70
N LEU A 220 -8.35 -8.78 15.82
CA LEU A 220 -7.35 -8.59 14.77
C LEU A 220 -7.48 -9.74 13.78
N ILE A 221 -7.59 -9.43 12.50
CA ILE A 221 -7.65 -10.44 11.45
C ILE A 221 -6.61 -10.10 10.40
N TYR A 222 -5.59 -10.93 10.25
CA TYR A 222 -4.47 -10.64 9.36
C TYR A 222 -3.88 -11.91 8.75
N GLY A 223 -3.03 -11.70 7.75
CA GLY A 223 -2.35 -12.76 7.03
C GLY A 223 -0.90 -12.91 7.47
N THR A 224 -0.42 -14.15 7.52
CA THR A 224 0.99 -14.52 7.58
C THR A 224 1.25 -15.59 6.54
N SER A 225 2.50 -15.86 6.14
CA SER A 225 2.82 -16.83 5.07
C SER A 225 2.09 -18.17 5.25
N GLY A 226 1.02 -18.39 4.47
CA GLY A 226 0.19 -19.59 4.48
C GLY A 226 -0.88 -19.70 5.57
N LYS A 227 -1.16 -18.64 6.35
CA LYS A 227 -2.16 -18.66 7.43
C LYS A 227 -2.90 -17.34 7.62
N ILE A 228 -4.21 -17.43 7.76
CA ILE A 228 -5.06 -16.37 8.32
C ILE A 228 -5.01 -16.50 9.84
N ILE A 229 -4.74 -15.40 10.53
CA ILE A 229 -4.70 -15.33 11.99
C ILE A 229 -5.84 -14.43 12.47
N ILE A 230 -6.60 -14.91 13.45
CA ILE A 230 -7.62 -14.13 14.16
C ILE A 230 -7.22 -14.07 15.64
N GLU A 231 -6.95 -12.88 16.15
CA GLU A 231 -6.58 -12.62 17.55
C GLU A 231 -7.65 -11.79 18.25
N ASN A 232 -7.69 -11.87 19.58
CA ASN A 232 -8.57 -11.05 20.44
C ASN A 232 -10.09 -11.18 20.17
N ALA A 233 -10.51 -12.19 19.40
CA ALA A 233 -11.91 -12.57 19.28
C ALA A 233 -12.38 -13.35 20.51
N ALA A 234 -13.61 -13.11 20.95
CA ALA A 234 -14.23 -13.93 22.00
C ALA A 234 -14.29 -15.39 21.53
N ALA A 235 -13.92 -16.34 22.41
CA ALA A 235 -13.95 -17.77 22.08
C ALA A 235 -15.35 -18.22 21.65
N GLY A 236 -15.44 -19.04 20.60
CA GLY A 236 -16.70 -19.50 20.04
C GLY A 236 -17.39 -18.51 19.09
N THR A 237 -16.76 -17.39 18.76
CA THR A 237 -17.27 -16.45 17.75
C THR A 237 -17.29 -17.12 16.38
N ALA A 238 -18.39 -17.00 15.64
CA ALA A 238 -18.51 -17.59 14.31
C ALA A 238 -17.48 -16.97 13.34
N VAL A 239 -16.78 -17.83 12.61
CA VAL A 239 -15.81 -17.45 11.59
C VAL A 239 -16.23 -18.07 10.26
N THR A 240 -16.34 -17.26 9.22
CA THR A 240 -16.47 -17.73 7.85
C THR A 240 -15.44 -17.02 6.99
N VAL A 241 -14.57 -17.78 6.35
CA VAL A 241 -13.60 -17.27 5.38
C VAL A 241 -14.13 -17.57 4.00
N TYR A 242 -14.20 -16.55 3.17
CA TYR A 242 -14.52 -16.66 1.75
C TYR A 242 -13.24 -16.46 0.94
N THR A 243 -13.09 -17.20 -0.15
CA THR A 243 -12.13 -16.86 -1.21
C THR A 243 -12.61 -15.62 -1.97
N ALA A 244 -11.70 -14.99 -2.72
CA ALA A 244 -12.00 -13.81 -3.55
C ALA A 244 -13.18 -13.98 -4.53
N ASN A 245 -13.51 -15.21 -4.92
CA ASN A 245 -14.65 -15.53 -5.79
C ASN A 245 -15.97 -15.84 -5.01
N GLY A 246 -16.03 -15.49 -3.72
CA GLY A 246 -17.22 -15.67 -2.88
C GLY A 246 -17.49 -17.11 -2.40
N SER A 247 -16.64 -18.09 -2.75
CA SER A 247 -16.78 -19.46 -2.24
C SER A 247 -16.35 -19.55 -0.77
N ILE A 248 -17.05 -20.36 0.02
CA ILE A 248 -16.64 -20.60 1.42
C ILE A 248 -15.36 -21.44 1.43
N PHE A 249 -14.27 -20.85 1.92
CA PHE A 249 -12.99 -21.51 2.14
C PHE A 249 -12.92 -22.19 3.50
N TYR A 250 -13.41 -21.51 4.54
CA TYR A 250 -13.46 -22.02 5.91
C TYR A 250 -14.76 -21.60 6.58
N ASN A 251 -15.32 -22.47 7.42
CA ASN A 251 -16.45 -22.15 8.27
C ASN A 251 -16.27 -22.85 9.63
N GLY A 252 -16.26 -22.08 10.71
CA GLY A 252 -15.95 -22.58 12.03
C GLY A 252 -16.19 -21.53 13.11
N ILE A 253 -15.48 -21.68 14.23
CA ILE A 253 -15.52 -20.75 15.36
C ILE A 253 -14.10 -20.43 15.84
N THR A 254 -13.95 -19.32 16.56
CA THR A 254 -12.68 -18.96 17.19
C THR A 254 -12.33 -19.86 18.38
N ALA A 255 -11.04 -20.11 18.56
CA ALA A 255 -10.48 -20.84 19.70
C ALA A 255 -10.36 -19.96 20.96
N GLU A 256 -10.01 -20.56 22.10
CA GLU A 256 -9.65 -19.81 23.33
C GLU A 256 -8.32 -19.05 23.21
N ALA A 257 -7.47 -19.46 22.26
CA ALA A 257 -6.26 -18.76 21.82
C ALA A 257 -6.46 -18.22 20.40
N ASN A 258 -5.41 -17.64 19.81
CA ASN A 258 -5.42 -17.22 18.41
C ASN A 258 -5.97 -18.32 17.50
N THR A 259 -6.88 -17.96 16.60
CA THR A 259 -7.42 -18.89 15.61
C THR A 259 -6.57 -18.81 14.36
N GLU A 260 -5.91 -19.91 14.01
CA GLU A 260 -5.06 -20.00 12.82
C GLU A 260 -5.74 -20.87 11.76
N ILE A 261 -5.96 -20.31 10.57
CA ILE A 261 -6.58 -21.00 9.44
C ILE A 261 -5.53 -21.12 8.35
N SER A 262 -5.01 -22.32 8.13
CA SER A 262 -4.10 -22.60 7.02
C SER A 262 -4.80 -22.36 5.68
N ALA A 263 -4.22 -21.50 4.86
CA ALA A 263 -4.81 -21.08 3.60
C ALA A 263 -3.70 -20.74 2.60
N PRO A 264 -3.83 -21.13 1.33
CA PRO A 264 -2.85 -20.80 0.30
C PRO A 264 -2.82 -19.29 0.00
N ASN A 265 -1.75 -18.80 -0.66
CA ASN A 265 -1.63 -17.38 -1.02
C ASN A 265 -2.84 -16.92 -1.87
N GLY A 266 -3.45 -15.82 -1.47
CA GLY A 266 -4.69 -15.34 -2.06
C GLY A 266 -5.41 -14.31 -1.21
N ILE A 267 -6.48 -13.74 -1.77
CA ILE A 267 -7.36 -12.82 -1.06
C ILE A 267 -8.51 -13.59 -0.44
N TYR A 268 -8.72 -13.32 0.84
CA TYR A 268 -9.78 -13.87 1.65
C TYR A 268 -10.60 -12.78 2.29
N ILE A 269 -11.90 -13.01 2.39
CA ILE A 269 -12.78 -12.21 3.24
C ILE A 269 -13.07 -13.02 4.48
N VAL A 270 -12.56 -12.57 5.61
CA VAL A 270 -12.74 -13.23 6.90
C VAL A 270 -13.83 -12.51 7.66
N LYS A 271 -14.98 -13.16 7.79
CA LYS A 271 -16.04 -12.73 8.69
C LYS A 271 -15.83 -13.37 10.05
N CYS A 272 -15.64 -12.58 11.09
CA CYS A 272 -15.52 -13.04 12.48
C CYS A 272 -16.52 -12.26 13.35
N GLY A 273 -17.62 -12.92 13.74
CA GLY A 273 -18.71 -12.26 14.46
C GLY A 273 -19.34 -11.15 13.60
N ASN A 274 -19.29 -9.91 14.10
CA ASN A 274 -19.78 -8.73 13.37
C ASN A 274 -18.68 -8.06 12.51
N GLN A 275 -17.43 -8.50 12.61
CA GLN A 275 -16.34 -7.94 11.82
C GLN A 275 -16.18 -8.69 10.50
N THR A 276 -15.77 -7.95 9.47
CA THR A 276 -15.36 -8.50 8.19
C THR A 276 -14.05 -7.84 7.80
N GLN A 277 -13.02 -8.64 7.56
CA GLN A 277 -11.70 -8.14 7.21
C GLN A 277 -11.21 -8.84 5.95
N LYS A 278 -10.60 -8.06 5.07
CA LYS A 278 -9.82 -8.61 3.96
C LYS A 278 -8.48 -9.08 4.50
N VAL A 279 -8.16 -10.34 4.26
CA VAL A 279 -6.86 -10.93 4.55
C VAL A 279 -6.22 -11.38 3.26
N ILE A 280 -5.00 -10.91 3.03
CA ILE A 280 -4.16 -11.35 1.92
C ILE A 280 -3.06 -12.22 2.51
N LEU A 281 -2.90 -13.42 1.95
CA LEU A 281 -1.84 -14.37 2.28
C LEU A 281 -0.82 -14.47 1.15
#